data_AF-A0A5C5PUW7-F1
#
_entry.id   AF-A0A5C5PUW7-F1
#
_cell.length_a   1.000
_cell.length_b   1.000
_cell.length_c   1.000
_cell.angle_alpha   90.00
_cell.angle_beta   90.00
_cell.angle_gamma   90.00
#
_symmetry.space_group_name_H-M   'P 1'
#
loop_
_entity.id
_entity.type
_entity.pdbx_description
1 polymer ?
#
loop_
_entity_poly.entity_id
_entity_poly.type
_entity_poly.pdbx_seq_one_letter_code
_entity_poly.pdbx_strand_id
1 'polypeptide(L)'
;HLGAKSTDEAMGKLRALLPEKRRKDAVLAVEYVMTASPEWFDKATPEQEKEFFQRSLQWLADKYGADRIVTASIHRDEATPHLSAFVVPLTQDKRLSAKEFIGSRDKMRADQSSYAGCVADLGLERGIEGSKATHQTIQQHYAAVERGVKPLAVITPKAVEPRVLRKGLFSSDVETPEV
;
A
#
# COMPACT_ATOMS: atom_id res chain seq x y z
N HIS A 1 -0.64 17.88 1.77
CA HIS A 1 -1.82 17.45 2.53
C HIS A 1 -3.07 17.99 1.88
N LEU A 2 -4.07 17.13 1.65
CA LEU A 2 -5.43 17.53 1.32
C LEU A 2 -6.21 17.41 2.64
N GLY A 3 -6.55 18.53 3.27
CA GLY A 3 -7.14 18.55 4.63
C GLY A 3 -6.37 19.43 5.62
N ALA A 4 -6.22 18.98 6.86
CA ALA A 4 -5.48 19.71 7.90
C ALA A 4 -4.01 19.99 7.49
N LYS A 5 -3.51 21.19 7.80
CA LYS A 5 -2.16 21.65 7.46
C LYS A 5 -1.12 21.42 8.56
N SER A 6 -1.56 21.01 9.75
CA SER A 6 -0.70 20.66 10.87
C SER A 6 -1.35 19.60 11.75
N THR A 7 -0.55 18.97 12.61
CA THR A 7 -1.05 18.03 13.63
C THR A 7 -2.09 18.69 14.54
N ASP A 8 -1.85 19.93 14.96
CA ASP A 8 -2.79 20.65 15.83
C ASP A 8 -4.13 20.89 15.16
N GLU A 9 -4.11 21.27 13.88
CA GLU A 9 -5.34 21.44 13.10
C GLU A 9 -6.09 20.11 12.92
N ALA A 10 -5.36 19.02 12.64
CA ALA A 10 -5.95 17.69 12.51
C ALA A 10 -6.60 17.24 13.83
N MET A 11 -5.91 17.44 14.95
CA MET A 11 -6.42 17.11 16.28
C MET A 11 -7.61 18.00 16.66
N GLY A 12 -7.61 19.28 16.28
CA GLY A 12 -8.73 20.19 16.44
C GLY A 12 -9.98 19.73 15.68
N LYS A 13 -9.82 19.42 14.37
CA LYS A 13 -10.88 18.87 13.52
C LYS A 13 -11.44 17.56 14.06
N LEU A 14 -10.57 16.64 14.47
CA LEU A 14 -10.98 15.39 15.11
C LEU A 14 -11.85 15.68 16.33
N ARG A 15 -11.36 16.48 17.30
CA ARG A 15 -12.10 16.81 18.52
C ARG A 15 -13.47 17.44 18.25
N ALA A 16 -13.58 18.30 17.24
CA ALA A 16 -14.84 18.93 16.85
C ALA A 16 -15.89 17.94 16.32
N LEU A 17 -15.46 16.80 15.76
CA LEU A 17 -16.34 15.74 15.27
C LEU A 17 -16.72 14.71 16.34
N LEU A 18 -15.97 14.62 17.44
CA LEU A 18 -16.20 13.62 18.46
C LEU A 18 -17.41 13.99 19.34
N PRO A 19 -18.35 13.06 19.58
CA PRO A 19 -19.41 13.26 20.57
C PRO A 19 -18.84 13.46 21.98
N GLU A 20 -19.50 14.33 22.74
CA GLU A 20 -19.15 14.65 24.14
C GLU A 20 -19.14 13.38 25.01
N LYS A 21 -20.20 12.56 24.90
CA LYS A 21 -20.28 11.24 25.51
C LYS A 21 -20.05 10.15 24.47
N ARG A 22 -19.05 9.30 24.70
CA ARG A 22 -18.74 8.12 23.87
C ARG A 22 -18.19 7.00 24.75
N ARG A 23 -18.26 5.77 24.23
CA ARG A 23 -17.59 4.61 24.86
C ARG A 23 -16.07 4.82 24.88
N LYS A 24 -15.41 4.37 25.95
CA LYS A 24 -13.95 4.53 26.15
C LYS A 24 -13.10 3.84 25.08
N ASP A 25 -13.64 2.80 24.48
CA ASP A 25 -13.04 1.96 23.44
C ASP A 25 -13.67 2.24 22.07
N ALA A 26 -14.20 3.45 21.86
CA ALA A 26 -14.70 3.88 20.57
C ALA A 26 -13.53 4.02 19.60
N VAL A 27 -13.68 3.48 18.39
CA VAL A 27 -12.79 3.80 17.28
C VAL A 27 -13.01 5.27 16.92
N LEU A 28 -12.03 6.12 17.20
CA LEU A 28 -12.13 7.58 17.00
C LEU A 28 -11.88 7.97 15.54
N ALA A 29 -10.98 7.25 14.88
CA ALA A 29 -10.69 7.39 13.47
C ALA A 29 -10.32 6.04 12.88
N VAL A 30 -10.55 5.89 11.58
CA VAL A 30 -10.07 4.78 10.76
C VAL A 30 -9.03 5.35 9.80
N GLU A 31 -7.86 4.72 9.75
CA GLU A 31 -6.85 5.02 8.75
C GLU A 31 -7.09 4.17 7.50
N TYR A 32 -7.07 4.81 6.34
CA TYR A 32 -7.09 4.18 5.04
C TYR A 32 -5.76 4.44 4.33
N VAL A 33 -5.16 3.37 3.83
CA VAL A 33 -4.04 3.44 2.88
C VAL A 33 -4.61 3.14 1.49
N MET A 34 -4.46 4.09 0.57
CA MET A 34 -4.90 3.96 -0.83
C MET A 34 -3.65 4.02 -1.72
N THR A 35 -3.36 2.92 -2.42
CA THR A 35 -2.19 2.78 -3.29
C THR A 35 -2.46 1.78 -4.41
N ALA A 36 -1.51 1.67 -5.33
CA ALA A 36 -1.45 0.73 -6.43
C ALA A 36 -0.05 0.09 -6.45
N SER A 37 0.23 -0.78 -7.42
CA SER A 37 1.56 -1.38 -7.53
C SER A 37 2.62 -0.36 -7.98
N PRO A 38 3.90 -0.52 -7.61
CA PRO A 38 4.99 0.32 -8.11
C PRO A 38 4.98 0.42 -9.63
N GLU A 39 4.74 -0.70 -10.32
CA GLU A 39 4.77 -0.78 -11.79
C GLU A 39 3.65 0.03 -12.45
N TRP A 40 2.53 0.24 -11.75
CA TRP A 40 1.48 1.13 -12.23
C TRP A 40 1.90 2.59 -12.09
N PHE A 41 2.46 2.99 -10.94
CA PHE A 41 2.94 4.35 -10.72
C PHE A 41 4.10 4.73 -11.65
N ASP A 42 5.01 3.81 -11.96
CA ASP A 42 6.12 4.03 -12.90
C ASP A 42 5.65 4.36 -14.32
N LYS A 43 4.44 3.90 -14.70
CA LYS A 43 3.85 4.08 -16.03
C LYS A 43 2.79 5.18 -16.07
N ALA A 44 2.22 5.54 -14.93
CA ALA A 44 1.14 6.50 -14.84
C ALA A 44 1.64 7.90 -15.24
N THR A 45 0.82 8.65 -15.98
CA THR A 45 1.10 10.07 -16.18
C THR A 45 0.84 10.85 -14.89
N PRO A 46 1.43 12.06 -14.72
CA PRO A 46 1.14 12.91 -13.58
C PRO A 46 -0.37 13.19 -13.38
N GLU A 47 -1.12 13.28 -14.47
CA GLU A 47 -2.58 13.44 -14.47
C GLU A 47 -3.29 12.19 -13.95
N GLN A 48 -2.87 11.00 -14.37
CA GLN A 48 -3.44 9.74 -13.88
C GLN A 48 -3.15 9.52 -12.39
N GLU A 49 -1.94 9.82 -11.94
CA GLU A 49 -1.58 9.75 -10.52
C GLU A 49 -2.41 10.75 -9.69
N LYS A 50 -2.54 11.99 -10.18
CA LYS A 50 -3.38 13.00 -9.52
C LYS A 50 -4.84 12.54 -9.45
N GLU A 51 -5.38 12.02 -10.54
CA GLU A 51 -6.74 11.52 -10.63
C GLU A 51 -6.95 10.34 -9.67
N PHE A 52 -5.99 9.41 -9.57
CA PHE A 52 -6.02 8.29 -8.62
C PHE A 52 -6.23 8.79 -7.18
N PHE A 53 -5.43 9.75 -6.73
CA PHE A 53 -5.55 10.29 -5.37
C PHE A 53 -6.82 11.11 -5.17
N GLN A 54 -7.27 11.85 -6.18
CA GLN A 54 -8.53 12.61 -6.11
C GLN A 54 -9.73 11.67 -6.00
N ARG A 55 -9.80 10.62 -6.83
CA ARG A 55 -10.86 9.60 -6.75
C ARG A 55 -10.82 8.82 -5.45
N SER A 56 -9.63 8.54 -4.91
CA SER A 56 -9.49 7.90 -3.59
C SER A 56 -10.10 8.73 -2.48
N LEU A 57 -9.85 10.04 -2.47
CA LEU A 57 -10.45 10.94 -1.49
C LEU A 57 -11.94 11.11 -1.72
N GLN A 58 -12.39 11.19 -2.97
CA GLN A 58 -13.80 11.30 -3.30
C GLN A 58 -14.57 10.05 -2.82
N TRP A 59 -14.04 8.85 -3.03
CA TRP A 59 -14.66 7.62 -2.55
C TRP A 59 -14.80 7.60 -1.02
N LEU A 60 -13.78 8.06 -0.28
CA LEU A 60 -13.88 8.22 1.17
C LEU A 60 -14.92 9.28 1.55
N ALA A 61 -14.98 10.40 0.82
CA ALA A 61 -15.94 11.47 1.05
C ALA A 61 -17.38 11.03 0.77
N ASP A 62 -17.61 10.20 -0.24
CA ASP A 62 -18.93 9.65 -0.56
C ASP A 62 -19.37 8.64 0.50
N LYS A 63 -18.44 7.81 0.96
CA LYS A 63 -18.71 6.78 1.97
C LYS A 63 -18.93 7.35 3.37
N TYR A 64 -18.05 8.25 3.80
CA TYR A 64 -18.08 8.79 5.16
C TYR A 64 -18.73 10.16 5.23
N GLY A 65 -18.58 11.00 4.22
CA GLY A 65 -18.84 12.44 4.27
C GLY A 65 -17.52 13.20 4.23
N ALA A 66 -17.42 14.20 3.34
CA ALA A 66 -16.20 15.00 3.17
C ALA A 66 -15.76 15.70 4.47
N ASP A 67 -16.72 16.14 5.29
CA ASP A 67 -16.51 16.75 6.60
C ASP A 67 -15.90 15.80 7.63
N ARG A 68 -15.91 14.49 7.36
CA ARG A 68 -15.41 13.45 8.27
C ARG A 68 -13.98 13.01 7.94
N ILE A 69 -13.39 13.52 6.86
CA ILE A 69 -11.98 13.33 6.54
C ILE A 69 -11.16 14.36 7.34
N VAL A 70 -10.43 13.90 8.35
CA VAL A 70 -9.66 14.77 9.26
C VAL A 70 -8.39 15.26 8.58
N THR A 71 -7.66 14.33 7.96
CA THR A 71 -6.44 14.61 7.23
C THR A 71 -6.21 13.56 6.15
N ALA A 72 -5.57 13.98 5.08
CA ALA A 72 -5.14 13.12 4.00
C ALA A 72 -3.77 13.58 3.47
N SER A 73 -2.83 12.65 3.43
CA SER A 73 -1.43 12.87 3.11
C SER A 73 -1.02 11.96 1.98
N ILE A 74 -0.52 12.55 0.89
CA ILE A 74 0.05 11.79 -0.20
C ILE A 74 1.56 11.72 0.03
N HIS A 75 2.06 10.52 0.24
CA HIS A 75 3.48 10.21 0.43
C HIS A 75 4.07 9.79 -0.93
N ARG A 76 5.18 10.41 -1.30
CA ARG A 76 5.94 10.16 -2.56
C ARG A 76 7.43 9.92 -2.32
N ASP A 77 7.83 10.00 -1.06
CA ASP A 77 9.17 9.83 -0.52
C ASP A 77 9.45 8.38 -0.08
N GLU A 78 8.45 7.51 -0.20
CA GLU A 78 8.55 6.08 0.07
C GLU A 78 8.64 5.25 -1.22
N ALA A 79 8.80 3.92 -1.10
CA ALA A 79 9.01 3.03 -2.26
C ALA A 79 7.84 3.03 -3.26
N THR A 80 6.63 3.35 -2.82
CA THR A 80 5.45 3.44 -3.69
C THR A 80 4.57 4.58 -3.23
N PRO A 81 4.17 5.50 -4.14
CA PRO A 81 3.25 6.56 -3.78
C PRO A 81 1.96 6.02 -3.16
N HIS A 82 1.51 6.63 -2.07
CA HIS A 82 0.27 6.24 -1.41
C HIS A 82 -0.37 7.40 -0.67
N LEU A 83 -1.68 7.28 -0.46
CA LEU A 83 -2.46 8.20 0.36
C LEU A 83 -2.74 7.54 1.71
N SER A 84 -2.33 8.19 2.80
CA SER A 84 -2.85 7.91 4.15
C SER A 84 -3.95 8.92 4.47
N ALA A 85 -5.15 8.43 4.78
CA ALA A 85 -6.31 9.25 5.10
C ALA A 85 -6.94 8.79 6.42
N PHE A 86 -7.21 9.75 7.31
CA PHE A 86 -7.89 9.50 8.59
C PHE A 86 -9.33 9.99 8.52
N VAL A 87 -10.27 9.08 8.72
CA VAL A 87 -11.72 9.37 8.68
C VAL A 87 -12.38 9.08 10.01
N VAL A 88 -13.30 9.95 10.45
CA VAL A 88 -14.10 9.71 11.65
C VAL A 88 -15.33 8.87 11.28
N PRO A 89 -15.56 7.70 11.89
CA PRO A 89 -16.73 6.88 11.63
C PRO A 89 -17.97 7.41 12.37
N LEU A 90 -18.27 8.69 12.18
CA LEU A 90 -19.44 9.37 12.74
C LEU A 90 -20.65 9.05 11.86
N THR A 91 -21.67 8.47 12.47
CA THR A 91 -22.92 8.09 11.82
C THR A 91 -23.86 9.30 11.70
N GLN A 92 -24.92 9.16 10.90
CA GLN A 92 -25.92 10.23 10.72
C GLN A 92 -26.61 10.61 12.04
N ASP A 93 -26.84 9.63 12.92
CA ASP A 93 -27.38 9.81 14.28
C ASP A 93 -26.31 10.24 15.30
N LYS A 94 -25.14 10.73 14.84
CA LYS A 94 -24.07 11.33 15.65
C LYS A 94 -23.38 10.39 16.65
N ARG A 95 -23.39 9.08 16.40
CA ARG A 95 -22.59 8.10 17.16
C ARG A 95 -21.27 7.80 16.45
N LEU A 96 -20.27 7.35 17.21
CA LEU A 96 -19.07 6.75 16.62
C LEU A 96 -19.28 5.25 16.45
N SER A 97 -19.26 4.78 15.21
CA SER A 97 -19.53 3.38 14.88
C SER A 97 -18.75 2.92 13.64
N ALA A 98 -17.46 2.58 13.82
CA ALA A 98 -16.69 1.93 12.76
C ALA A 98 -17.37 0.63 12.28
N LYS A 99 -18.11 -0.05 13.15
CA LYS A 99 -18.88 -1.26 12.81
C LYS A 99 -19.93 -1.00 11.72
N GLU A 100 -20.53 0.19 11.70
CA GLU A 100 -21.53 0.53 10.69
C GLU A 100 -20.91 0.75 9.31
N PHE A 101 -19.65 1.19 9.23
CA PHE A 101 -18.95 1.41 7.96
C PHE A 101 -18.17 0.18 7.48
N ILE A 102 -17.45 -0.52 8.37
CA ILE A 102 -16.49 -1.58 8.03
C ILE A 102 -16.60 -2.83 8.93
N GLY A 103 -17.65 -2.93 9.74
CA GLY A 103 -17.74 -3.97 10.78
C GLY A 103 -18.08 -5.39 10.30
N SER A 104 -18.32 -5.59 9.00
CA SER A 104 -18.63 -6.92 8.46
C SER A 104 -17.80 -7.23 7.24
N ARG A 105 -17.54 -8.53 7.03
CA ARG A 105 -16.82 -9.05 5.87
C ARG A 105 -17.46 -8.61 4.55
N ASP A 106 -18.79 -8.59 4.49
CA ASP A 106 -19.49 -8.23 3.27
C ASP A 106 -19.38 -6.74 2.95
N LYS A 107 -19.35 -5.86 3.97
CA LYS A 107 -19.06 -4.43 3.79
C LYS A 107 -17.63 -4.23 3.27
N MET A 108 -16.65 -4.89 3.86
CA MET A 108 -15.26 -4.79 3.39
C MET A 108 -15.09 -5.34 1.96
N ARG A 109 -15.83 -6.38 1.58
CA ARG A 109 -15.84 -6.88 0.19
C ARG A 109 -16.48 -5.88 -0.77
N ALA A 110 -17.60 -5.28 -0.38
CA ALA A 110 -18.25 -4.24 -1.16
C ALA A 110 -17.36 -3.00 -1.29
N ASP A 111 -16.57 -2.65 -0.26
CA ASP A 111 -15.58 -1.59 -0.34
C ASP A 111 -14.54 -1.86 -1.43
N GLN A 112 -13.97 -3.08 -1.45
CA GLN A 112 -12.99 -3.46 -2.48
C GLN A 112 -13.57 -3.36 -3.89
N SER A 113 -14.81 -3.83 -4.08
CA SER A 113 -15.47 -3.76 -5.39
C SER A 113 -15.84 -2.33 -5.80
N SER A 114 -16.41 -1.54 -4.89
CA SER A 114 -16.83 -0.16 -5.18
C SER A 114 -15.62 0.74 -5.44
N TYR A 115 -14.56 0.61 -4.63
CA TYR A 115 -13.33 1.38 -4.81
C TYR A 115 -12.64 1.03 -6.14
N ALA A 116 -12.54 -0.27 -6.47
CA ALA A 116 -12.00 -0.69 -7.77
C ALA A 116 -12.79 -0.10 -8.95
N GLY A 117 -14.13 -0.02 -8.82
CA GLY A 117 -14.97 0.66 -9.81
C GLY A 117 -14.63 2.14 -10.00
N CYS A 118 -14.30 2.87 -8.92
CA CYS A 118 -13.91 4.28 -9.01
C CYS A 118 -12.61 4.49 -9.80
N VAL A 119 -11.64 3.59 -9.67
CA VAL A 119 -10.31 3.73 -10.31
C VAL A 119 -10.15 2.89 -11.58
N ALA A 120 -11.20 2.21 -12.04
CA ALA A 120 -11.13 1.28 -13.16
C ALA A 120 -10.63 1.93 -14.47
N ASP A 121 -11.08 3.15 -14.78
CA ASP A 121 -10.67 3.87 -15.99
C ASP A 121 -9.18 4.25 -16.02
N LEU A 122 -8.50 4.12 -14.88
CA LEU A 122 -7.05 4.32 -14.76
C LEU A 122 -6.26 3.04 -15.11
N GLY A 123 -6.93 1.99 -15.56
CA GLY A 123 -6.33 0.70 -15.89
C GLY A 123 -6.01 -0.16 -14.66
N LEU A 124 -6.60 0.15 -13.50
CA LEU A 124 -6.47 -0.62 -12.27
C LEU A 124 -7.62 -1.61 -12.13
N GLU A 125 -7.31 -2.79 -11.61
CA GLU A 125 -8.28 -3.86 -11.42
C GLU A 125 -8.49 -4.16 -9.93
N ARG A 126 -9.65 -4.73 -9.63
CA ARG A 126 -9.97 -5.22 -8.29
C ARG A 126 -9.01 -6.34 -7.90
N GLY A 127 -8.54 -6.33 -6.65
CA GLY A 127 -7.82 -7.47 -6.08
C GLY A 127 -8.66 -8.76 -6.11
N ILE A 128 -7.99 -9.91 -5.97
CA ILE A 128 -8.62 -11.24 -6.06
C ILE A 128 -9.74 -11.39 -5.02
N GLU A 129 -10.97 -11.66 -5.47
CA GLU A 129 -12.07 -11.94 -4.56
C GLU A 129 -11.87 -13.24 -3.79
N GLY A 130 -12.08 -13.19 -2.47
CA GLY A 130 -11.84 -14.35 -1.62
C GLY A 130 -10.37 -14.72 -1.48
N SER A 131 -9.46 -13.79 -1.77
CA SER A 131 -8.02 -13.98 -1.55
C SER A 131 -7.74 -14.54 -0.16
N LYS A 132 -6.87 -15.55 -0.10
CA LYS A 132 -6.37 -16.15 1.15
C LYS A 132 -5.12 -15.45 1.67
N ALA A 133 -4.66 -14.38 1.00
CA ALA A 133 -3.52 -13.61 1.43
C ALA A 133 -3.78 -13.00 2.82
N THR A 134 -2.81 -13.15 3.71
CA THR A 134 -2.83 -12.53 5.04
C THR A 134 -2.10 -11.20 4.98
N HIS A 135 -2.69 -10.15 5.56
CA HIS A 135 -1.98 -8.87 5.72
C HIS A 135 -0.66 -9.10 6.46
N GLN A 136 0.41 -8.55 5.92
CA GLN A 136 1.74 -8.51 6.53
C GLN A 136 2.06 -7.07 6.89
N THR A 137 2.70 -6.85 8.03
CA THR A 137 3.19 -5.51 8.36
C THR A 137 4.27 -5.10 7.35
N ILE A 138 4.44 -3.79 7.16
CA ILE A 138 5.46 -3.25 6.25
C ILE A 138 6.85 -3.82 6.56
N GLN A 139 7.22 -3.87 7.85
CA GLN A 139 8.48 -4.46 8.32
C GLN A 139 8.61 -5.94 7.94
N GLN A 140 7.54 -6.73 8.09
CA GLN A 140 7.56 -8.15 7.73
C GLN A 140 7.68 -8.35 6.22
N HIS A 141 7.01 -7.50 5.43
CA HIS A 141 7.08 -7.54 3.98
C HIS A 141 8.51 -7.28 3.48
N TYR A 142 9.14 -6.18 3.89
CA TYR A 142 10.52 -5.87 3.49
C TYR A 142 11.52 -6.92 3.98
N ALA A 143 11.39 -7.40 5.21
CA ALA A 143 12.23 -8.49 5.70
C ALA A 143 12.06 -9.78 4.88
N ALA A 144 10.89 -10.03 4.27
CA ALA A 144 10.67 -11.18 3.39
C ALA A 144 11.24 -10.95 1.99
N VAL A 145 11.11 -9.74 1.43
CA VAL A 145 11.71 -9.36 0.15
C VAL A 145 13.24 -9.46 0.22
N GLU A 146 13.86 -8.88 1.26
CA GLU A 146 15.31 -8.96 1.48
C GLU A 146 15.81 -10.40 1.67
N ARG A 147 15.02 -11.26 2.33
CA ARG A 147 15.33 -12.69 2.47
C ARG A 147 15.15 -13.47 1.16
N GLY A 148 14.24 -13.04 0.29
CA GLY A 148 13.96 -13.65 -1.01
C GLY A 148 14.98 -13.27 -2.09
N VAL A 149 15.63 -12.11 -1.96
CA VAL A 149 16.78 -11.72 -2.79
C VAL A 149 18.03 -12.46 -2.27
N LYS A 150 18.17 -13.74 -2.63
CA LYS A 150 19.53 -14.31 -2.71
C LYS A 150 20.23 -13.51 -3.81
N PRO A 151 21.40 -12.89 -3.58
CA PRO A 151 22.17 -12.36 -4.69
C PRO A 151 22.43 -13.52 -5.64
N LEU A 152 21.91 -13.42 -6.87
CA LEU A 152 22.38 -14.28 -7.95
C LEU A 152 23.90 -14.15 -7.93
N ALA A 153 24.58 -15.29 -7.79
CA ALA A 153 26.03 -15.30 -7.74
C ALA A 153 26.53 -14.47 -8.94
N VAL A 154 27.24 -13.38 -8.66
CA VAL A 154 27.88 -12.59 -9.71
C VAL A 154 28.85 -13.54 -10.40
N ILE A 155 28.51 -13.97 -11.61
CA ILE A 155 29.45 -14.73 -12.44
C ILE A 155 30.55 -13.75 -12.79
N THR A 156 31.64 -13.81 -12.03
CA THR A 156 32.86 -13.08 -12.37
C THR A 156 33.44 -13.72 -13.64
N PRO A 157 34.11 -12.95 -14.52
CA PRO A 157 34.74 -13.52 -15.72
C PRO A 157 35.67 -14.72 -15.42
N LYS A 158 36.28 -14.72 -14.23
CA LYS A 158 37.12 -15.80 -13.71
C LYS A 158 36.37 -17.11 -13.44
N ALA A 159 35.05 -17.06 -13.26
CA ALA A 159 34.20 -18.24 -13.09
C ALA A 159 33.91 -18.97 -14.42
N VAL A 160 34.25 -18.36 -15.56
CA VAL A 160 34.11 -18.94 -16.92
C VAL A 160 35.46 -19.43 -17.45
N GLU A 161 36.56 -19.21 -16.71
CA GLU A 161 37.88 -19.68 -17.12
C GLU A 161 38.02 -21.20 -16.87
N PRO A 162 38.43 -21.99 -17.88
CA PRO A 162 38.67 -23.42 -17.73
C PRO A 162 39.68 -23.70 -16.62
N ARG A 163 39.30 -24.51 -15.64
CA ARG A 163 40.19 -24.82 -14.52
C ARG A 163 41.18 -25.90 -14.91
N VAL A 164 42.45 -25.69 -14.54
CA VAL A 164 43.48 -26.72 -14.63
C VAL A 164 43.19 -27.75 -13.54
N LEU A 165 42.74 -28.94 -13.94
CA LEU A 165 42.36 -30.02 -13.03
C LEU A 165 43.60 -30.74 -12.49
N ARG A 166 44.66 -30.87 -13.31
CA ARG A 166 45.94 -31.47 -12.92
C ARG A 166 47.09 -30.81 -13.68
N LYS A 167 48.18 -30.51 -12.98
CA LYS A 167 49.40 -29.92 -13.57
C LYS A 167 50.57 -30.87 -13.40
N GLY A 168 51.07 -31.44 -14.49
CA GLY A 168 52.26 -32.29 -14.55
C GLY A 168 53.51 -31.52 -15.02
N LEU A 169 54.68 -32.16 -14.94
CA LEU A 169 55.96 -31.55 -15.35
C LEU A 169 56.07 -31.26 -16.86
N PHE A 170 55.27 -31.93 -17.70
CA PHE A 170 55.31 -31.82 -19.16
C PHE A 170 53.93 -31.63 -19.84
N SER A 171 52.82 -31.63 -19.08
CA SER A 171 51.46 -31.37 -19.59
C SER A 171 50.51 -31.01 -18.46
N SER A 172 49.44 -30.28 -18.77
CA SER A 172 48.36 -29.97 -17.83
C SER A 172 46.99 -30.34 -18.40
N ASP A 173 46.18 -31.03 -17.61
CA ASP A 173 44.79 -31.36 -17.92
C ASP A 173 43.90 -30.18 -17.52
N VAL A 174 43.16 -29.65 -18.48
CA VAL A 174 42.24 -28.52 -18.27
C VAL A 174 40.81 -28.98 -18.55
N GLU A 175 39.88 -28.50 -17.74
CA GLU A 175 38.45 -28.69 -17.92
C GLU A 175 38.02 -28.32 -19.35
N THR A 176 37.27 -29.19 -20.02
CA THR A 176 36.76 -28.92 -21.37
C THR A 176 35.54 -28.01 -21.25
N PRO A 177 35.42 -26.94 -22.06
CA PRO A 177 34.22 -26.11 -22.03
C PRO A 177 33.01 -26.96 -22.42
N GLU A 178 31.97 -26.97 -21.59
CA GLU A 178 30.66 -27.45 -22.00
C GLU A 178 30.15 -26.52 -23.11
N VAL A 179 29.89 -27.07 -24.29
CA VAL A 179 29.42 -26.33 -25.49
C VAL A 179 27.92 -26.06 -25.39
#